data_AF-A0A373Q240-F1
#
_entry.id   AF-A0A373Q240-F1
#
_cell.length_a   1.000
_cell.length_b   1.000
_cell.length_c   1.000
_cell.angle_alpha   90.00
_cell.angle_beta   90.00
_cell.angle_gamma   90.00
#
_symmetry.space_group_name_H-M   'P 1'
#
loop_
_entity.id
_entity.type
_entity.pdbx_description
1 polymer ?
#
loop_
_entity_poly.entity_id
_entity_poly.type
_entity_poly.pdbx_seq_one_letter_code
_entity_poly.pdbx_strand_id
1 'polypeptide(L)'
;MNKELLMQVAKRTQRKVKQELPTKAFLTEKQINRRLSVGSYGRRLMEWMQEEQPERYQQLLQEGDLFPILVEVQVEASQTKDNMVDEMLNDPEIKAMDWLERSKVITLQSDLIDQQIMREIVLIPR
;
A
#
# COMPACT_ATOMS: atom_id res chain seq x y z
N MET A 1 -21.99 -7.17 36.76
CA MET A 1 -21.29 -6.32 35.77
C MET A 1 -22.20 -6.17 34.57
N ASN A 2 -22.75 -4.97 34.36
CA ASN A 2 -23.95 -4.76 33.54
C ASN A 2 -23.61 -4.79 32.04
N LYS A 3 -24.28 -5.64 31.25
CA LYS A 3 -24.04 -5.86 29.80
C LYS A 3 -24.14 -4.57 28.99
N GLU A 4 -24.96 -3.64 29.47
CA GLU A 4 -25.16 -2.31 28.91
C GLU A 4 -23.94 -1.39 29.09
N LEU A 5 -23.21 -1.54 30.20
CA LEU A 5 -21.97 -0.80 30.46
C LEU A 5 -20.85 -1.29 29.51
N LEU A 6 -20.77 -2.61 29.28
CA LEU A 6 -19.83 -3.21 28.33
C LEU A 6 -20.13 -2.78 26.89
N MET A 7 -21.41 -2.69 26.50
CA MET A 7 -21.80 -2.14 25.19
C MET A 7 -21.50 -0.64 25.06
N GLN A 8 -21.67 0.16 26.12
CA GLN A 8 -21.32 1.59 26.08
C GLN A 8 -19.81 1.81 25.99
N VAL A 9 -19.01 1.01 26.70
CA VAL A 9 -17.55 1.05 26.60
C VAL A 9 -17.11 0.59 25.21
N ALA A 10 -17.65 -0.52 24.69
CA ALA A 10 -17.38 -0.98 23.33
C ALA A 10 -17.77 0.06 22.26
N LYS A 11 -18.92 0.74 22.40
CA LYS A 11 -19.33 1.83 21.51
C LYS A 11 -18.44 3.07 21.64
N ARG A 12 -17.93 3.41 22.83
CA ARG A 12 -16.94 4.49 23.03
C ARG A 12 -15.59 4.16 22.40
N THR A 13 -15.16 2.90 22.51
CA THR A 13 -13.90 2.44 21.90
C THR A 13 -14.03 2.33 20.38
N GLN A 14 -15.17 1.86 19.86
CA GLN A 14 -15.44 1.80 18.42
C GLN A 14 -15.68 3.17 17.77
N ARG A 15 -16.25 4.15 18.48
CA ARG A 15 -16.41 5.52 17.95
C ARG A 15 -15.09 6.28 17.77
N LYS A 16 -13.98 5.82 18.36
CA LYS A 16 -12.64 6.37 18.13
C LYS A 16 -11.88 5.68 16.98
N VAL A 17 -12.48 4.68 16.34
CA VAL A 17 -11.86 3.92 15.24
C VAL A 17 -12.78 3.95 14.01
N LYS A 18 -13.42 5.09 13.75
CA LYS A 18 -13.44 5.54 12.36
C LYS A 18 -12.10 6.23 12.17
N GLN A 19 -11.16 5.53 11.56
CA GLN A 19 -9.96 6.15 11.00
C GLN A 19 -10.44 7.13 9.91
N GLU A 20 -10.91 8.29 10.33
CA GLU A 20 -10.86 9.47 9.48
C GLU A 20 -9.37 9.76 9.37
N LEU A 21 -8.79 9.43 8.20
CA LEU A 21 -7.50 9.96 7.82
C LEU A 21 -7.53 11.46 8.14
N PRO A 22 -6.54 12.00 8.87
CA PRO A 22 -6.52 13.42 9.21
C PRO A 22 -6.70 14.23 7.93
N THR A 23 -7.64 15.20 7.96
CA THR A 23 -8.18 15.94 6.80
C THR A 23 -7.14 16.68 5.96
N LYS A 24 -5.91 16.79 6.48
CA LYS A 24 -4.61 16.99 5.82
C LYS A 24 -3.59 16.92 6.95
N ALA A 25 -2.84 15.82 7.07
CA ALA A 25 -1.74 15.79 8.03
C ALA A 25 -0.53 16.46 7.39
N PHE A 26 -0.22 17.69 7.83
CA PHE A 26 1.03 18.37 7.52
C PHE A 26 2.18 17.60 8.19
N LEU A 27 2.63 16.54 7.52
CA LEU A 27 3.77 15.75 7.94
C LEU A 27 5.01 16.30 7.28
N THR A 28 6.04 16.51 8.08
CA THR A 28 7.39 16.73 7.55
C THR A 28 7.86 15.48 6.80
N GLU A 29 8.76 15.65 5.84
CA GLU A 29 9.41 14.54 5.12
C GLU A 29 9.97 13.48 6.09
N LYS A 30 10.58 13.91 7.20
CA LYS A 30 11.10 13.00 8.23
C LYS A 30 10.01 12.16 8.90
N GLN A 31 8.83 12.72 9.11
CA GLN A 31 7.69 11.98 9.68
C GLN A 31 7.08 11.02 8.65
N ILE A 32 7.00 11.42 7.39
CA ILE A 32 6.57 10.55 6.29
C ILE A 32 7.51 9.35 6.17
N ASN A 33 8.82 9.61 6.09
CA ASN A 33 9.84 8.57 6.01
C ASN A 33 9.82 7.58 7.18
N ARG A 34 9.45 8.00 8.38
CA ARG A 34 9.29 7.10 9.54
C ARG A 34 8.06 6.20 9.46
N ARG A 35 7.04 6.62 8.70
CA ARG A 35 5.78 5.89 8.54
C ARG A 35 5.81 4.91 7.36
N LEU A 36 6.64 5.19 6.35
CA LEU A 36 6.79 4.31 5.20
C LEU A 36 7.78 3.18 5.53
N SER A 37 7.30 1.93 5.45
CA SER A 37 8.18 0.77 5.57
C SER A 37 9.16 0.71 4.38
N VAL A 38 10.31 0.09 4.64
CA VAL A 38 11.29 -0.20 3.58
C VAL A 38 10.66 -1.15 2.57
N GLY A 39 10.85 -0.89 1.28
CA GLY A 39 10.31 -1.71 0.19
C GLY A 39 8.81 -1.54 -0.08
N SER A 40 8.13 -0.64 0.64
CA SER A 40 6.74 -0.29 0.36
C SER A 40 6.62 0.45 -0.98
N TYR A 41 5.53 0.22 -1.71
CA TYR A 41 5.18 0.97 -2.92
C TYR A 41 5.05 2.47 -2.66
N GLY A 42 4.53 2.87 -1.49
CA GLY A 42 4.50 4.27 -1.09
C GLY A 42 5.90 4.89 -0.97
N ARG A 43 6.89 4.14 -0.46
CA ARG A 43 8.29 4.59 -0.47
C ARG A 43 8.86 4.68 -1.88
N ARG A 44 8.58 3.69 -2.73
CA ARG A 44 9.04 3.67 -4.12
C ARG A 44 8.50 4.85 -4.94
N LEU A 45 7.21 5.16 -4.79
CA LEU A 45 6.62 6.34 -5.41
C LEU A 45 7.30 7.62 -4.89
N MET A 46 7.52 7.73 -3.58
CA MET A 46 8.18 8.90 -3.00
C MET A 46 9.58 9.12 -3.57
N GLU A 47 10.40 8.07 -3.62
CA GLU A 47 11.75 8.10 -4.21
C GLU A 47 11.70 8.54 -5.68
N TRP A 48 10.81 7.93 -6.45
CA TRP A 48 10.62 8.27 -7.86
C TRP A 48 10.15 9.70 -8.08
N MET A 49 9.22 10.22 -7.27
CA MET A 49 8.77 11.62 -7.37
C MET A 49 9.89 12.60 -7.02
N GLN A 50 10.78 12.25 -6.09
CA GLN A 50 11.93 13.09 -5.76
C GLN A 50 12.92 13.19 -6.92
N GLU A 51 13.11 12.09 -7.67
CA GLU A 51 14.04 12.02 -8.79
C GLU A 51 13.45 12.61 -10.07
N GLU A 52 12.25 12.20 -10.45
CA GLU A 52 11.65 12.52 -11.76
C GLU A 52 10.73 13.74 -11.72
N GLN A 53 10.18 14.10 -10.56
CA GLN A 53 9.19 15.19 -10.42
C GLN A 53 9.41 16.05 -9.16
N PRO A 54 10.62 16.60 -8.95
CA PRO A 54 10.98 17.26 -7.69
C PRO A 54 10.08 18.46 -7.36
N GLU A 55 9.64 19.22 -8.36
CA GLU A 55 8.73 20.36 -8.16
C GLU A 55 7.36 19.90 -7.63
N ARG A 56 6.80 18.84 -8.23
CA ARG A 56 5.51 18.26 -7.83
C ARG A 56 5.60 17.63 -6.45
N TYR A 57 6.70 16.92 -6.16
CA TYR A 57 6.99 16.39 -4.84
C TYR A 57 6.97 17.50 -3.77
N GLN A 58 7.68 18.61 -4.01
CA GLN A 58 7.74 19.74 -3.07
C GLN A 58 6.38 20.40 -2.89
N GLN A 59 5.62 20.58 -3.97
CA GLN A 59 4.26 21.13 -3.91
C GLN A 59 3.36 20.27 -2.99
N LEU A 60 3.29 18.96 -3.24
CA LEU A 60 2.45 18.05 -2.47
C LEU A 60 2.89 17.94 -1.00
N LEU A 61 4.19 18.03 -0.73
CA LEU A 61 4.72 18.07 0.63
C LEU A 61 4.25 19.33 1.38
N GLN A 62 4.30 20.49 0.73
CA GLN A 62 3.86 21.77 1.30
C GLN A 62 2.35 21.84 1.50
N GLU A 63 1.57 21.27 0.56
CA GLU A 63 0.11 21.21 0.61
C GLU A 63 -0.43 20.16 1.59
N GLY A 64 0.45 19.28 2.11
CA GLY A 64 0.10 18.18 3.01
C GLY A 64 -0.55 16.97 2.32
N ASP A 65 -0.51 16.93 0.99
CA ASP A 65 -1.19 15.92 0.16
C ASP A 65 -0.27 14.76 -0.24
N LEU A 66 1.05 14.91 -0.05
CA LEU A 66 2.02 13.85 -0.35
C LEU A 66 1.68 12.55 0.39
N PHE A 67 1.56 12.58 1.72
CA PHE A 67 1.35 11.35 2.50
C PHE A 67 0.06 10.60 2.15
N PRO A 68 -1.11 11.27 2.02
CA PRO A 68 -2.32 10.63 1.50
C PRO A 68 -2.11 9.89 0.18
N ILE A 69 -1.46 10.53 -0.81
CA ILE A 69 -1.20 9.92 -2.13
C ILE A 69 -0.29 8.69 -1.98
N LEU A 70 0.78 8.78 -1.19
CA LEU A 70 1.69 7.64 -0.97
C LEU A 70 0.96 6.45 -0.33
N VAL A 71 0.03 6.71 0.60
CA VAL A 71 -0.78 5.66 1.25
C VAL A 71 -1.81 5.08 0.29
N GLU A 72 -2.46 5.92 -0.51
CA GLU A 72 -3.43 5.47 -1.52
C GLU A 72 -2.76 4.53 -2.52
N VAL A 73 -1.64 4.94 -3.10
CA VAL A 73 -0.86 4.10 -4.02
C VAL A 73 -0.35 2.83 -3.34
N GLN A 74 0.06 2.90 -2.07
CA GLN A 74 0.43 1.71 -1.32
C GLN A 74 -0.71 0.70 -1.22
N VAL A 75 -1.92 1.16 -0.87
CA VAL A 75 -3.09 0.31 -0.70
C VAL A 75 -3.52 -0.27 -2.04
N GLU A 76 -3.61 0.57 -3.08
CA GLU A 76 -3.99 0.16 -4.44
C GLU A 76 -3.04 -0.89 -5.01
N ALA A 77 -1.73 -0.62 -4.95
CA ALA A 77 -0.70 -1.53 -5.45
C ALA A 77 -0.67 -2.86 -4.68
N SER A 78 -0.79 -2.81 -3.35
CA SER A 78 -0.86 -4.03 -2.53
C SER A 78 -2.10 -4.86 -2.83
N GLN A 79 -3.28 -4.24 -2.89
CA GLN A 79 -4.52 -4.96 -3.17
C GLN A 79 -4.50 -5.58 -4.58
N THR A 80 -3.96 -4.86 -5.56
CA THR A 80 -3.87 -5.36 -6.94
C THR A 80 -2.90 -6.53 -7.01
N LYS A 81 -1.73 -6.44 -6.36
CA LYS A 81 -0.78 -7.55 -6.28
C LYS A 81 -1.39 -8.78 -5.60
N ASP A 82 -2.08 -8.61 -4.47
CA ASP A 82 -2.69 -9.71 -3.74
C ASP A 82 -3.73 -10.42 -4.62
N ASN A 83 -4.58 -9.66 -5.33
CA ASN A 83 -5.55 -10.23 -6.26
C ASN A 83 -4.88 -11.01 -7.40
N MET A 84 -3.82 -10.47 -8.03
CA MET A 84 -3.10 -11.13 -9.12
C MET A 84 -2.38 -12.40 -8.64
N VAL A 85 -1.80 -12.37 -7.43
CA VAL A 85 -1.19 -13.55 -6.81
C VAL A 85 -2.25 -14.60 -6.49
N ASP A 86 -3.41 -14.22 -5.97
CA ASP A 86 -4.51 -15.15 -5.71
C ASP A 86 -5.03 -15.79 -7.00
N GLU A 87 -5.18 -15.03 -8.09
CA GLU A 87 -5.55 -15.56 -9.41
C GLU A 87 -4.51 -16.55 -9.93
N MET A 88 -3.23 -16.18 -9.89
CA MET A 88 -2.09 -17.02 -10.28
C MET A 88 -2.04 -18.33 -9.48
N LEU A 89 -2.21 -18.26 -8.16
CA LEU A 89 -2.22 -19.46 -7.30
C LEU A 89 -3.44 -20.34 -7.54
N ASN A 90 -4.51 -19.77 -8.08
CA ASN A 90 -5.74 -20.49 -8.40
C ASN A 90 -5.74 -21.15 -9.78
N ASP A 91 -4.79 -20.80 -10.64
CA ASP A 91 -4.60 -21.38 -11.97
C ASP A 91 -4.49 -22.93 -11.89
N PRO A 92 -5.35 -23.68 -12.61
CA PRO A 92 -5.30 -25.13 -12.67
C PRO A 92 -3.93 -25.69 -13.11
N GLU A 93 -3.22 -25.02 -14.01
CA GLU A 93 -1.90 -25.46 -14.49
C GLU A 93 -0.89 -25.39 -13.34
N ILE A 94 -0.85 -24.26 -12.62
CA ILE A 94 0.02 -24.06 -11.45
C ILE A 94 -0.30 -25.06 -10.35
N LYS A 95 -1.58 -25.39 -10.13
CA LYS A 95 -2.00 -26.38 -9.13
C LYS A 95 -1.60 -27.82 -9.49
N ALA A 96 -1.50 -28.14 -10.77
CA ALA A 96 -1.15 -29.47 -11.25
C ALA A 96 0.37 -29.75 -11.28
N MET A 97 1.21 -28.71 -11.18
CA MET A 97 2.67 -28.83 -11.19
C MET A 97 3.24 -29.55 -9.95
N ASP A 98 4.42 -30.15 -10.12
CA ASP A 98 5.24 -30.63 -9.00
C ASP A 98 5.63 -29.46 -8.08
N TRP A 99 5.81 -29.74 -6.79
CA TRP A 99 6.17 -28.74 -5.78
C TRP A 99 7.36 -27.87 -6.16
N LEU A 100 8.45 -28.47 -6.68
CA LEU A 100 9.67 -27.73 -6.98
C LEU A 100 9.50 -26.83 -8.20
N GLU A 101 8.80 -27.31 -9.22
CA GLU A 101 8.48 -26.54 -10.42
C GLU A 101 7.51 -25.40 -10.08
N ARG A 102 6.45 -25.71 -9.34
CA ARG A 102 5.47 -24.75 -8.84
C ARG A 102 6.14 -23.62 -8.05
N SER A 103 7.07 -23.94 -7.16
CA SER A 103 7.79 -22.92 -6.38
C SER A 103 8.63 -21.97 -7.25
N LYS A 104 9.25 -22.48 -8.32
CA LYS A 104 10.02 -21.64 -9.26
C LYS A 104 9.09 -20.72 -10.06
N VAL A 105 8.01 -21.28 -10.58
CA VAL A 105 7.04 -20.53 -11.40
C VAL A 105 6.38 -19.43 -10.56
N ILE A 106 5.92 -19.75 -9.34
CA ILE A 106 5.32 -18.76 -8.43
C ILE A 106 6.30 -17.63 -8.14
N THR A 107 7.57 -17.92 -7.87
CA THR A 107 8.58 -16.89 -7.62
C THR A 107 8.72 -15.96 -8.83
N LEU A 108 8.94 -16.53 -10.02
CA LEU A 108 9.12 -15.75 -11.25
C LEU A 108 7.89 -14.91 -11.58
N GLN A 109 6.70 -15.48 -11.48
CA GLN A 109 5.46 -14.76 -11.74
C GLN A 109 5.17 -13.69 -10.69
N SER A 110 5.49 -13.94 -9.42
CA SER A 110 5.37 -12.91 -8.35
C SER A 110 6.28 -11.71 -8.62
N ASP A 111 7.49 -11.94 -9.12
CA ASP A 111 8.41 -10.86 -9.51
C ASP A 111 7.89 -10.08 -10.73
N LEU A 112 7.31 -10.77 -11.71
CA LEU A 112 6.69 -10.13 -12.88
C LEU A 112 5.46 -9.28 -12.49
N ILE A 113 4.62 -9.80 -11.58
CA ILE A 113 3.50 -9.06 -11.01
C ILE A 113 4.02 -7.79 -10.32
N ASP A 114 5.07 -7.89 -9.49
CA ASP A 114 5.66 -6.73 -8.82
C ASP A 114 6.16 -5.68 -9.82
N GLN A 115 6.86 -6.11 -10.87
CA GLN A 115 7.33 -5.21 -11.93
C GLN A 115 6.19 -4.55 -12.70
N GLN A 116 5.09 -5.27 -12.93
CA GLN A 116 3.90 -4.74 -13.57
C GLN A 116 3.26 -3.65 -12.70
N ILE A 117 3.02 -3.95 -11.42
CA ILE A 117 2.49 -3.02 -10.42
C ILE A 117 3.34 -1.75 -10.33
N MET A 118 4.66 -1.90 -10.32
CA MET A 118 5.58 -0.77 -10.30
C MET A 118 5.39 0.15 -11.51
N ARG A 119 5.21 -0.40 -12.73
CA ARG A 119 5.05 0.40 -13.95
C ARG A 119 3.67 1.02 -14.08
N GLU A 120 2.63 0.29 -13.71
CA GLU A 120 1.23 0.66 -14.00
C GLU A 120 0.61 1.51 -12.90
N ILE A 121 1.06 1.33 -11.65
CA ILE A 121 0.45 1.97 -10.49
C ILE A 121 1.46 2.87 -9.76
N VAL A 122 2.68 2.40 -9.51
CA VAL A 122 3.57 3.11 -8.58
C VAL A 122 4.34 4.23 -9.25
N LEU A 123 5.00 3.99 -10.37
CA LEU A 123 5.94 4.91 -11.01
C LEU A 123 5.28 5.74 -12.12
N ILE A 124 4.16 6.39 -11.79
CA ILE A 124 3.42 7.24 -12.72
C ILE A 124 3.21 8.64 -12.14
N PRO A 125 3.08 9.69 -12.99
CA PRO A 125 2.80 11.05 -12.54
C PRO A 125 1.51 11.16 -11.70
N ARG A 126 1.55 12.00 -10.65
CA ARG A 126 0.43 12.25 -9.71
C ARG A 126 0.18 13.74 -9.52
#